data_AF-A0A177NFU5-F1
#
_entry.id   AF-A0A177NFU5-F1
#
_cell.length_a   1.000
_cell.length_b   1.000
_cell.length_c   1.000
_cell.angle_alpha   90.00
_cell.angle_beta   90.00
_cell.angle_gamma   90.00
#
_symmetry.space_group_name_H-M   'P 1'
#
loop_
_entity.id
_entity.type
_entity.pdbx_description
1 polymer ?
#
loop_
_entity_poly.entity_id
_entity_poly.type
_entity_poly.pdbx_seq_one_letter_code
_entity_poly.pdbx_strand_id
1 'polypeptide(L)'
;MFMTQLFGQNYWGGVCGFVSVIHGILLSKNDGNALDGLTPNELEWNLGMSILEFLKYIKNNNKAVAENLVNFTRTFGGVHAKKTIDQLILECDRALAKVKMSPLSAKDKVTEQGWGVAMSKEALLAYIAWIGAKATEIPHNGVWSQASLSNFKNCVCGVGDINNKDNGFLGLRHWVYINDAGYMYNWGSKTKMGNEASFPYKDFPNHNYLVHVLKLS
;
A
#
# COMPACT_ATOMS: atom_id res chain seq x y z
N MET A 1 9.64 3.82 24.21
CA MET A 1 8.35 3.24 23.79
C MET A 1 8.58 2.64 22.41
N PHE A 2 8.64 1.31 22.32
CA PHE A 2 9.00 0.62 21.08
C PHE A 2 7.86 0.76 20.06
N MET A 3 8.13 1.41 18.92
CA MET A 3 7.26 1.34 17.74
C MET A 3 7.16 -0.13 17.34
N THR A 4 6.02 -0.75 17.60
CA THR A 4 5.74 -2.11 17.15
C THR A 4 5.54 -2.02 15.64
N GLN A 5 6.54 -2.46 14.88
CA GLN A 5 6.45 -2.59 13.43
C GLN A 5 5.30 -3.58 13.14
N LEU A 6 4.17 -3.09 12.60
CA LEU A 6 3.00 -3.93 12.32
C LEU A 6 3.31 -5.03 11.28
N PHE A 7 4.38 -4.88 10.48
CA PHE A 7 4.76 -5.77 9.37
C PHE A 7 6.29 -5.82 9.19
N GLY A 8 6.83 -6.90 8.61
CA GLY A 8 8.28 -6.97 8.29
C GLY A 8 8.65 -6.24 6.99
N GLN A 9 9.45 -5.17 7.06
CA GLN A 9 9.82 -4.29 5.91
C GLN A 9 10.53 -5.05 4.80
N ASN A 10 11.26 -6.07 5.23
CA ASN A 10 12.12 -6.89 4.42
C ASN A 10 11.34 -7.89 3.54
N TYR A 11 10.02 -8.05 3.72
CA TYR A 11 9.20 -8.92 2.86
C TYR A 11 8.53 -8.19 1.71
N TRP A 12 8.14 -6.93 1.94
CA TRP A 12 7.26 -6.16 1.07
C TRP A 12 7.98 -5.13 0.18
N GLY A 13 9.32 -5.02 0.34
CA GLY A 13 10.26 -4.34 -0.55
C GLY A 13 9.74 -3.07 -1.19
N GLY A 14 9.79 -1.95 -0.46
CA GLY A 14 9.61 -0.59 -1.02
C GLY A 14 8.21 -0.26 -1.57
N VAL A 15 7.28 -1.22 -1.57
CA VAL A 15 5.98 -1.09 -2.22
C VAL A 15 4.81 -1.09 -1.21
N CYS A 16 5.14 -0.44 -0.12
CA CYS A 16 4.52 -0.46 1.17
C CYS A 16 3.10 0.14 1.25
N GLY A 17 2.62 0.78 0.18
CA GLY A 17 1.30 1.44 0.17
C GLY A 17 0.13 0.46 0.06
N PHE A 18 0.32 -0.64 -0.68
CA PHE A 18 -0.78 -1.57 -0.96
C PHE A 18 -1.21 -2.36 0.27
N VAL A 19 -0.24 -2.90 1.03
CA VAL A 19 -0.48 -3.62 2.29
C VAL A 19 -1.19 -2.72 3.30
N SER A 20 -0.75 -1.46 3.43
CA SER A 20 -1.33 -0.47 4.35
C SER A 20 -2.78 -0.12 3.98
N VAL A 21 -3.08 -0.09 2.69
CA VAL A 21 -4.42 0.19 2.17
C VAL A 21 -5.34 -1.03 2.26
N ILE A 22 -4.88 -2.24 1.93
CA ILE A 22 -5.67 -3.45 2.14
C ILE A 22 -5.99 -3.63 3.63
N HIS A 23 -4.98 -3.46 4.48
CA HIS A 23 -5.15 -3.46 5.93
C HIS A 23 -6.17 -2.41 6.37
N GLY A 24 -6.03 -1.17 5.90
CA GLY A 24 -6.97 -0.08 6.18
C GLY A 24 -8.41 -0.38 5.72
N ILE A 25 -8.60 -0.80 4.46
CA ILE A 25 -9.91 -1.08 3.88
C ILE A 25 -10.57 -2.29 4.54
N LEU A 26 -9.82 -3.37 4.79
CA LEU A 26 -10.36 -4.60 5.38
C LEU A 26 -10.63 -4.46 6.89
N LEU A 27 -9.98 -3.53 7.59
CA LEU A 27 -10.09 -3.40 9.07
C LEU A 27 -10.86 -2.19 9.57
N SER A 28 -11.02 -1.16 8.75
CA SER A 28 -11.57 0.11 9.21
C SER A 28 -13.07 0.11 9.46
N LYS A 29 -13.79 -0.95 9.07
CA LYS A 29 -15.23 -0.98 9.21
C LYS A 29 -15.75 -1.03 10.65
N ASN A 30 -14.93 -1.22 11.71
CA ASN A 30 -15.48 -1.36 13.07
C ASN A 30 -14.59 -0.99 14.28
N ASP A 31 -13.44 -0.29 14.13
CA ASP A 31 -12.45 -0.13 15.22
C ASP A 31 -12.02 -1.48 15.89
N GLY A 32 -12.35 -2.59 15.25
CA GLY A 32 -12.05 -3.98 15.49
C GLY A 32 -12.43 -4.69 14.19
N ASN A 33 -12.05 -5.89 13.86
CA ASN A 33 -11.30 -6.95 14.52
C ASN A 33 -11.06 -7.97 13.37
N ALA A 34 -10.99 -7.54 12.09
CA ALA A 34 -11.04 -8.48 10.95
C ALA A 34 -9.80 -9.39 10.87
N LEU A 35 -8.79 -9.10 11.70
CA LEU A 35 -7.56 -9.88 11.89
C LEU A 35 -7.21 -10.04 13.38
N ASP A 36 -8.08 -9.61 14.30
CA ASP A 36 -7.83 -9.85 15.71
C ASP A 36 -7.98 -11.35 15.96
N GLY A 37 -7.00 -11.89 16.69
CA GLY A 37 -6.82 -13.34 16.83
C GLY A 37 -5.99 -13.98 15.72
N LEU A 38 -5.58 -13.23 14.67
CA LEU A 38 -4.57 -13.70 13.72
C LEU A 38 -3.17 -13.35 14.18
N THR A 39 -2.27 -14.30 14.05
CA THR A 39 -0.83 -14.07 14.19
C THR A 39 -0.32 -13.17 13.06
N PRO A 40 0.81 -12.45 13.27
CA PRO A 40 1.43 -11.65 12.20
C PRO A 40 1.67 -12.42 10.91
N ASN A 41 1.99 -13.72 10.98
CA ASN A 41 2.19 -14.57 9.81
C ASN A 41 0.89 -14.85 9.06
N GLU A 42 -0.21 -15.14 9.76
CA GLU A 42 -1.52 -15.36 9.14
C GLU A 42 -2.03 -14.09 8.46
N LEU A 43 -1.77 -12.94 9.09
CA LEU A 43 -2.04 -11.65 8.50
C LEU A 43 -1.22 -11.42 7.22
N GLU A 44 0.10 -11.59 7.27
CA GLU A 44 0.98 -11.44 6.11
C GLU A 44 0.60 -12.41 4.97
N TRP A 45 0.23 -13.65 5.32
CA TRP A 45 -0.26 -14.64 4.38
C TRP A 45 -1.57 -14.19 3.71
N ASN A 46 -2.57 -13.79 4.49
CA ASN A 46 -3.88 -13.38 3.95
C ASN A 46 -3.77 -12.15 3.05
N LEU A 47 -2.96 -11.17 3.45
CA LEU A 47 -2.70 -9.98 2.62
C LEU A 47 -1.99 -10.38 1.33
N GLY A 48 -0.92 -11.17 1.41
CA GLY A 48 -0.19 -11.60 0.21
C GLY A 48 -1.04 -12.44 -0.73
N MET A 49 -1.89 -13.33 -0.20
CA MET A 49 -2.84 -14.12 -0.99
C MET A 49 -3.84 -13.23 -1.72
N SER A 50 -4.39 -12.20 -1.05
CA SER A 50 -5.29 -11.24 -1.68
C SER A 50 -4.62 -10.52 -2.86
N ILE A 51 -3.35 -10.14 -2.70
CA ILE A 51 -2.55 -9.52 -3.76
C ILE A 51 -2.31 -10.51 -4.91
N LEU A 52 -1.88 -11.72 -4.61
CA LEU A 52 -1.61 -12.77 -5.60
C LEU A 52 -2.85 -13.04 -6.46
N GLU A 53 -3.99 -13.24 -5.82
CA GLU A 53 -5.25 -13.54 -6.50
C GLU A 53 -5.72 -12.34 -7.33
N PHE A 54 -5.55 -11.11 -6.83
CA PHE A 54 -5.83 -9.92 -7.63
C PHE A 54 -4.94 -9.82 -8.88
N LEU A 55 -3.64 -10.09 -8.75
CA LEU A 55 -2.71 -10.06 -9.89
C LEU A 55 -3.08 -11.09 -10.96
N LYS A 56 -3.44 -12.31 -10.55
CA LYS A 56 -3.96 -13.35 -11.45
C LYS A 56 -5.27 -12.91 -12.10
N TYR A 57 -6.18 -12.30 -11.33
CA TYR A 57 -7.45 -11.80 -11.83
C TYR A 57 -7.26 -10.74 -12.91
N ILE A 58 -6.50 -9.67 -12.66
CA ILE A 58 -6.31 -8.59 -13.64
C ILE A 58 -5.53 -9.05 -14.87
N LYS A 59 -4.56 -9.96 -14.72
CA LYS A 59 -3.84 -10.55 -15.86
C LYS A 59 -4.80 -11.17 -16.87
N ASN A 60 -5.82 -11.89 -16.39
CA ASN A 60 -6.73 -12.65 -17.24
C ASN A 60 -7.97 -11.85 -17.65
N ASN A 61 -8.44 -10.92 -16.81
CA ASN A 61 -9.74 -10.26 -16.98
C ASN A 61 -9.64 -8.75 -17.25
N ASN A 62 -8.51 -8.11 -16.96
CA ASN A 62 -8.34 -6.66 -17.12
C ASN A 62 -6.89 -6.27 -17.47
N LYS A 63 -6.49 -6.56 -18.72
CA LYS A 63 -5.11 -6.37 -19.20
C LYS A 63 -4.64 -4.92 -19.08
N ALA A 64 -5.51 -3.95 -19.33
CA ALA A 64 -5.15 -2.53 -19.22
C ALA A 64 -4.74 -2.15 -17.78
N VAL A 65 -5.47 -2.65 -16.78
CA VAL A 65 -5.10 -2.46 -15.37
C VAL A 65 -3.79 -3.18 -15.03
N ALA A 66 -3.60 -4.41 -15.53
CA ALA A 66 -2.35 -5.14 -15.34
C ALA A 66 -1.13 -4.41 -15.93
N GLU A 67 -1.27 -3.88 -17.15
CA GLU A 67 -0.22 -3.10 -17.82
C GLU A 67 0.08 -1.81 -17.09
N ASN A 68 -0.95 -1.08 -16.66
CA ASN A 68 -0.79 0.16 -15.90
C ASN A 68 -0.08 -0.09 -14.55
N LEU A 69 -0.44 -1.16 -13.81
CA LEU A 69 0.23 -1.59 -12.58
C LEU A 69 1.71 -1.92 -12.81
N VAL A 70 2.01 -2.69 -13.87
CA VAL A 70 3.38 -3.05 -14.24
C VAL A 70 4.19 -1.81 -14.61
N ASN A 71 3.61 -0.91 -15.41
CA ASN A 71 4.28 0.33 -15.81
C ASN A 71 4.55 1.21 -14.61
N PHE A 72 3.61 1.34 -13.67
CA PHE A 72 3.83 2.07 -12.43
C PHE A 72 4.94 1.44 -11.59
N THR A 73 4.93 0.11 -11.43
CA THR A 73 5.97 -0.63 -10.70
C THR A 73 7.36 -0.39 -11.29
N ARG A 74 7.50 -0.36 -12.61
CA ARG A 74 8.77 -0.09 -13.29
C ARG A 74 9.33 1.31 -13.00
N THR A 75 8.49 2.28 -12.63
CA THR A 75 8.95 3.65 -12.30
C THR A 75 9.81 3.75 -11.05
N PHE A 76 9.83 2.70 -10.21
CA PHE A 76 10.72 2.58 -9.06
C PHE A 76 12.15 2.18 -9.46
N GLY A 77 12.38 1.83 -10.73
CA GLY A 77 13.71 1.53 -11.26
C GLY A 77 14.35 0.29 -10.64
N GLY A 78 15.68 0.18 -10.75
CA GLY A 78 16.46 -0.92 -10.16
C GLY A 78 15.91 -2.31 -10.51
N VAL A 79 15.64 -3.12 -9.47
CA VAL A 79 15.08 -4.47 -9.61
C VAL A 79 13.65 -4.49 -10.20
N HIS A 80 12.94 -3.36 -10.21
CA HIS A 80 11.58 -3.24 -10.74
C HIS A 80 11.54 -2.87 -12.23
N ALA A 81 12.63 -2.34 -12.80
CA ALA A 81 12.64 -1.68 -14.12
C ALA A 81 12.19 -2.58 -15.29
N LYS A 82 12.36 -3.90 -15.17
CA LYS A 82 12.02 -4.87 -16.22
C LYS A 82 10.91 -5.84 -15.82
N LYS A 83 10.25 -5.63 -14.68
CA LYS A 83 9.23 -6.56 -14.18
C LYS A 83 8.08 -6.72 -15.15
N THR A 84 7.53 -7.92 -15.28
CA THR A 84 6.28 -8.23 -15.98
C THR A 84 5.22 -8.67 -14.98
N ILE A 85 3.95 -8.73 -15.39
CA ILE A 85 2.90 -9.26 -14.52
C ILE A 85 3.18 -10.71 -14.08
N ASP A 86 3.77 -11.52 -14.96
CA ASP A 86 4.16 -12.90 -14.64
C ASP A 86 5.28 -12.98 -13.62
N GLN A 87 6.26 -12.09 -13.71
CA GLN A 87 7.33 -11.99 -12.71
C GLN A 87 6.77 -11.53 -11.36
N LEU A 88 5.86 -10.55 -11.34
CA LEU A 88 5.19 -10.10 -10.12
C LEU A 88 4.39 -11.24 -9.46
N ILE A 89 3.65 -12.02 -10.24
CA ILE A 89 2.90 -13.19 -9.75
C ILE A 89 3.85 -14.24 -9.18
N LEU A 90 4.92 -14.59 -9.91
CA LEU A 90 5.90 -15.60 -9.49
C LEU A 90 6.62 -15.20 -8.20
N GLU A 91 7.04 -13.94 -8.09
CA GLU A 91 7.74 -13.44 -6.91
C GLU A 91 6.80 -13.38 -5.69
N CYS A 92 5.54 -12.99 -5.89
CA CYS A 92 4.51 -13.01 -4.85
C CYS A 92 4.25 -14.44 -4.33
N ASP A 93 4.07 -15.40 -5.24
CA ASP A 93 3.84 -16.82 -4.91
C ASP A 93 5.03 -17.42 -4.13
N ARG A 94 6.27 -17.14 -4.56
CA ARG A 94 7.48 -17.56 -3.85
C ARG A 94 7.59 -16.94 -2.45
N ALA A 95 7.21 -15.67 -2.30
CA ALA A 95 7.23 -14.99 -1.01
C ALA A 95 6.20 -15.61 -0.05
N LEU A 96 4.99 -15.88 -0.54
CA LEU A 96 3.95 -16.55 0.24
C LEU A 96 4.39 -17.95 0.68
N ALA A 97 4.98 -18.76 -0.21
CA ALA A 97 5.47 -20.09 0.16
C ALA A 97 6.43 -20.07 1.37
N LYS A 98 7.25 -19.02 1.51
CA LYS A 98 8.13 -18.83 2.68
C LYS A 98 7.36 -18.48 3.95
N VAL A 99 6.27 -17.70 3.85
CA VAL A 99 5.37 -17.40 4.97
C VAL A 99 4.67 -18.67 5.49
N LYS A 100 4.31 -19.60 4.59
CA LYS A 100 3.62 -20.86 4.96
C LYS A 100 4.49 -21.88 5.69
N MET A 101 5.79 -21.92 5.40
CA MET A 101 6.66 -23.06 5.73
C MET A 101 7.46 -22.93 7.03
N SER A 102 7.39 -21.82 7.77
CA SER A 102 8.27 -21.64 8.93
C SER A 102 7.70 -20.68 9.99
N PRO A 103 7.90 -20.93 11.30
CA PRO A 103 7.92 -19.86 12.29
C PRO A 103 9.21 -19.06 12.04
N LEU A 104 9.16 -18.17 11.05
CA LEU A 104 10.33 -17.61 10.38
C LEU A 104 11.37 -17.04 11.34
N SER A 105 12.57 -17.63 11.31
CA SER A 105 13.75 -17.05 11.93
C SER A 105 14.08 -15.71 11.25
N ALA A 106 14.55 -14.72 12.01
CA ALA A 106 14.89 -13.38 11.52
C ALA A 106 15.87 -13.37 10.32
N LYS A 107 16.58 -14.48 10.08
CA LYS A 107 17.60 -14.65 9.03
C LYS A 107 17.03 -15.04 7.67
N ASP A 108 15.85 -15.67 7.63
CA ASP A 108 15.13 -15.96 6.38
C ASP A 108 14.37 -14.72 5.85
N LYS A 109 14.34 -13.66 6.67
CA LYS A 109 13.60 -12.40 6.45
C LYS A 109 14.43 -11.34 5.73
N VAL A 110 15.39 -11.71 4.89
CA VAL A 110 16.25 -10.73 4.23
C VAL A 110 16.35 -11.05 2.76
N THR A 111 15.51 -10.41 1.97
CA THR A 111 16.07 -9.67 0.85
C THR A 111 15.51 -8.25 0.92
N GLU A 112 16.40 -7.26 0.91
CA GLU A 112 16.10 -5.88 0.50
C GLU A 112 15.43 -5.81 -0.90
N GLN A 113 15.32 -6.96 -1.58
CA GLN A 113 14.63 -7.25 -2.82
C GLN A 113 13.21 -7.80 -2.59
N GLY A 114 12.39 -7.20 -1.72
CA GLY A 114 10.99 -7.62 -1.64
C GLY A 114 10.33 -7.60 -3.03
N TRP A 115 9.31 -8.42 -3.24
CA TRP A 115 8.67 -8.65 -4.55
C TRP A 115 7.84 -7.46 -5.06
N GLY A 116 8.05 -6.27 -4.50
CA GLY A 116 7.18 -5.11 -4.51
C GLY A 116 6.37 -4.89 -5.79
N VAL A 117 5.04 -4.86 -5.59
CA VAL A 117 3.98 -4.68 -6.61
C VAL A 117 3.33 -3.32 -6.42
N ALA A 118 3.76 -2.32 -7.19
CA ALA A 118 3.34 -0.95 -6.92
C ALA A 118 1.97 -0.74 -7.53
N MET A 119 1.04 -0.26 -6.72
CA MET A 119 -0.32 0.01 -7.14
C MET A 119 -0.43 1.44 -7.62
N SER A 120 -0.73 1.62 -8.90
CA SER A 120 -1.20 2.89 -9.43
C SER A 120 -2.59 3.20 -8.87
N LYS A 121 -3.12 4.40 -9.17
CA LYS A 121 -4.50 4.74 -8.84
C LYS A 121 -5.48 3.78 -9.51
N GLU A 122 -5.29 3.49 -10.79
CA GLU A 122 -6.20 2.64 -11.58
C GLU A 122 -6.22 1.21 -11.03
N ALA A 123 -5.05 0.67 -10.70
CA ALA A 123 -4.95 -0.66 -10.11
C ALA A 123 -5.59 -0.71 -8.73
N LEU A 124 -5.41 0.34 -7.91
CA LEU A 124 -6.00 0.40 -6.59
C LEU A 124 -7.53 0.50 -6.64
N LEU A 125 -8.08 1.33 -7.53
CA LEU A 125 -9.53 1.39 -7.77
C LEU A 125 -10.09 0.05 -8.25
N ALA A 126 -9.39 -0.63 -9.15
CA ALA A 126 -9.77 -1.96 -9.62
C ALA A 126 -9.73 -3.01 -8.50
N TYR A 127 -8.73 -2.93 -7.61
CA TYR A 127 -8.66 -3.80 -6.43
C TYR A 127 -9.84 -3.56 -5.48
N ILE A 128 -10.12 -2.29 -5.17
CA ILE A 128 -11.25 -1.89 -4.29
C ILE A 128 -12.58 -2.42 -4.86
N ALA A 129 -12.79 -2.26 -6.17
CA ALA A 129 -13.98 -2.79 -6.83
C ALA A 129 -14.02 -4.32 -6.81
N TRP A 130 -12.89 -5.00 -7.01
CA TRP A 130 -12.78 -6.45 -7.01
C TRP A 130 -13.14 -7.07 -5.65
N ILE A 131 -12.78 -6.41 -4.54
CA ILE A 131 -13.18 -6.84 -3.19
C ILE A 131 -14.62 -6.41 -2.81
N GLY A 132 -15.39 -5.85 -3.75
CA GLY A 132 -16.78 -5.44 -3.55
C GLY A 132 -16.97 -4.10 -2.84
N ALA A 133 -15.92 -3.30 -2.68
CA ALA A 133 -16.00 -1.94 -2.12
C ALA A 133 -16.06 -0.89 -3.25
N LYS A 134 -16.35 0.36 -2.89
CA LYS A 134 -16.27 1.49 -3.82
C LYS A 134 -15.33 2.55 -3.28
N ALA A 135 -14.69 3.26 -4.20
CA ALA A 135 -13.92 4.45 -3.89
C ALA A 135 -14.16 5.52 -4.94
N THR A 136 -14.17 6.78 -4.49
CA THR A 136 -14.32 7.94 -5.36
C THR A 136 -13.20 8.92 -5.06
N GLU A 137 -12.55 9.42 -6.11
CA GLU A 137 -11.54 10.47 -5.97
C GLU A 137 -12.22 11.77 -5.56
N ILE A 138 -11.71 12.41 -4.50
CA ILE A 138 -12.25 13.67 -3.98
C ILE A 138 -11.20 14.80 -4.14
N PRO A 139 -11.64 16.06 -4.32
CA PRO A 139 -10.73 17.18 -4.47
C PRO A 139 -9.81 17.39 -3.26
N HIS A 140 -8.57 17.81 -3.53
CA HIS A 140 -7.60 18.24 -2.53
C HIS A 140 -6.70 19.35 -3.09
N ASN A 141 -5.96 20.03 -2.21
CA ASN A 141 -5.05 21.13 -2.57
C ASN A 141 -3.57 20.69 -2.71
N GLY A 142 -3.29 19.39 -2.59
CA GLY A 142 -1.94 18.83 -2.75
C GLY A 142 -1.05 18.92 -1.50
N VAL A 143 -1.57 19.47 -0.40
CA VAL A 143 -0.80 19.63 0.84
C VAL A 143 -0.68 18.30 1.59
N TRP A 144 0.55 17.82 1.76
CA TRP A 144 0.88 16.65 2.58
C TRP A 144 1.29 17.08 4.00
N SER A 145 0.33 17.17 4.92
CA SER A 145 0.57 17.49 6.33
C SER A 145 -0.44 16.80 7.24
N GLN A 146 -0.15 16.69 8.53
CA GLN A 146 -1.11 16.13 9.49
C GLN A 146 -2.45 16.88 9.48
N ALA A 147 -2.40 18.22 9.50
CA ALA A 147 -3.59 19.09 9.47
C ALA A 147 -4.43 18.92 8.20
N SER A 148 -3.79 18.69 7.05
CA SER A 148 -4.49 18.42 5.79
C SER A 148 -5.16 17.04 5.85
N LEU A 149 -4.40 16.02 6.21
CA LEU A 149 -4.83 14.61 6.21
C LEU A 149 -5.91 14.29 7.24
N SER A 150 -5.99 15.05 8.34
CA SER A 150 -7.04 14.88 9.36
C SER A 150 -8.47 15.09 8.82
N ASN A 151 -8.60 15.79 7.69
CA ASN A 151 -9.88 16.03 7.01
C ASN A 151 -10.33 14.85 6.13
N PHE A 152 -9.42 13.93 5.78
CA PHE A 152 -9.69 12.85 4.83
C PHE A 152 -9.96 11.52 5.53
N LYS A 153 -10.92 11.52 6.46
CA LYS A 153 -11.35 10.30 7.17
C LYS A 153 -11.97 9.27 6.23
N ASN A 154 -11.73 7.99 6.49
CA ASN A 154 -12.11 6.88 5.64
C ASN A 154 -11.68 7.08 4.17
N CYS A 155 -10.47 7.61 3.99
CA CYS A 155 -9.87 7.81 2.67
C CYS A 155 -8.55 7.06 2.55
N VAL A 156 -8.26 6.61 1.35
CA VAL A 156 -6.93 6.22 0.92
C VAL A 156 -6.25 7.42 0.29
N CYS A 157 -5.13 7.85 0.84
CA CYS A 157 -4.38 9.01 0.37
C CYS A 157 -3.09 8.56 -0.31
N GLY A 158 -2.89 8.98 -1.56
CA GLY A 158 -1.66 8.77 -2.32
C GLY A 158 -0.68 9.88 -2.02
N VAL A 159 0.53 9.54 -1.62
CA VAL A 159 1.63 10.49 -1.40
C VAL A 159 2.73 10.26 -2.41
N GLY A 160 3.35 11.36 -2.83
CA GLY A 160 4.36 11.38 -3.85
C GLY A 160 5.39 12.46 -3.66
N ASP A 161 6.18 12.64 -4.71
CA ASP A 161 7.21 13.65 -4.81
C ASP A 161 6.80 14.73 -5.80
N ILE A 162 6.66 15.97 -5.32
CA ILE A 162 6.25 17.13 -6.11
C ILE A 162 7.18 17.39 -7.29
N ASN A 163 8.47 17.07 -7.15
CA ASN A 163 9.46 17.24 -8.22
C ASN A 163 9.22 16.27 -9.39
N ASN A 164 8.39 15.25 -9.17
CA ASN A 164 8.03 14.23 -10.15
C ASN A 164 6.55 14.30 -10.54
N LYS A 165 5.83 15.39 -10.21
CA LYS A 165 4.39 15.55 -10.45
C LYS A 165 3.98 15.49 -11.92
N ASP A 166 4.90 15.78 -12.83
CA ASP A 166 4.64 15.82 -14.28
C ASP A 166 4.91 14.45 -14.94
N ASN A 167 5.23 13.41 -14.17
CA ASN A 167 5.33 12.05 -14.69
C ASN A 167 3.91 11.47 -14.96
N GLY A 168 3.85 10.35 -15.69
CA GLY A 168 2.58 9.68 -16.03
C GLY A 168 1.78 9.14 -14.83
N PHE A 169 2.28 9.27 -13.60
CA PHE A 169 1.65 8.84 -12.35
C PHE A 169 1.64 9.95 -11.29
N LEU A 170 1.75 11.21 -11.71
CA LEU A 170 1.67 12.41 -10.87
C LEU A 170 2.62 12.43 -9.66
N GLY A 171 3.76 11.75 -9.78
CA GLY A 171 4.77 11.66 -8.73
C GLY A 171 4.42 10.69 -7.59
N LEU A 172 3.33 9.91 -7.70
CA LEU A 172 2.91 8.92 -6.71
C LEU A 172 4.04 7.97 -6.31
N ARG A 173 4.24 7.77 -5.01
CA ARG A 173 5.25 6.86 -4.43
C ARG A 173 4.67 5.89 -3.42
N HIS A 174 3.62 6.29 -2.70
CA HIS A 174 3.10 5.49 -1.60
C HIS A 174 1.61 5.77 -1.36
N TRP A 175 0.96 4.86 -0.65
CA TRP A 175 -0.44 5.00 -0.23
C TRP A 175 -0.56 4.82 1.27
N VAL A 176 -1.40 5.64 1.89
CA VAL A 176 -1.77 5.51 3.30
C VAL A 176 -3.29 5.44 3.41
N TYR A 177 -3.79 4.89 4.50
CA TYR A 177 -5.22 4.90 4.80
C TYR A 177 -5.49 5.72 6.06
N ILE A 178 -6.44 6.65 6.01
CA ILE A 178 -6.90 7.41 7.18
C ILE A 178 -8.24 6.82 7.61
N ASN A 179 -8.33 6.29 8.83
CA ASN A 179 -9.58 5.72 9.34
C ASN A 179 -10.55 6.79 9.87
N ASP A 180 -11.78 6.40 10.22
CA ASP A 180 -12.78 7.30 10.79
C ASP A 180 -12.38 7.95 12.11
N ALA A 181 -11.58 7.23 12.90
CA ALA A 181 -10.97 7.76 14.12
C ALA A 181 -9.83 8.75 13.85
N GLY A 182 -9.47 9.06 12.60
CA GLY A 182 -8.42 10.03 12.25
C GLY A 182 -7.00 9.50 12.47
N TYR A 183 -6.80 8.19 12.45
CA TYR A 183 -5.48 7.58 12.42
C TYR A 183 -5.08 7.26 10.99
N MET A 184 -3.87 7.67 10.63
CA MET A 184 -3.19 7.23 9.44
C MET A 184 -2.52 5.88 9.70
N TYR A 185 -2.87 4.92 8.86
CA TYR A 185 -2.21 3.65 8.72
C TYR A 185 -1.26 3.77 7.53
N ASN A 186 0.02 3.77 7.85
CA ASN A 186 1.09 3.58 6.90
C ASN A 186 1.81 2.29 7.26
N TRP A 187 2.82 1.98 6.47
CA TRP A 187 3.50 0.70 6.58
C TRP A 187 4.12 0.49 7.96
N GLY A 188 3.65 -0.55 8.66
CA GLY A 188 4.22 -0.91 9.95
C GLY A 188 3.88 0.04 11.10
N SER A 189 3.17 1.15 10.86
CA SER A 189 2.89 2.13 11.91
C SER A 189 1.49 2.74 11.81
N LYS A 190 1.04 3.25 12.96
CA LYS A 190 -0.21 3.97 13.10
C LYS A 190 0.11 5.33 13.70
N THR A 191 -0.23 6.40 12.99
CA THR A 191 -0.02 7.78 13.45
C THR A 191 -1.36 8.46 13.62
N LYS A 192 -1.60 9.11 14.77
CA LYS A 192 -2.78 9.96 14.93
C LYS A 192 -2.57 11.24 14.11
N MET A 193 -3.50 11.59 13.23
CA MET A 193 -3.44 12.87 12.53
C MET A 193 -3.86 14.00 13.49
N GLY A 194 -2.96 14.97 13.67
CA GLY A 194 -3.21 16.19 14.44
C GLY A 194 -3.54 17.39 13.56
N ASN A 195 -3.45 18.59 14.16
CA ASN A 195 -3.70 19.88 13.50
C ASN A 195 -2.40 20.60 13.10
N GLU A 196 -1.29 19.86 13.03
CA GLU A 196 0.02 20.42 12.74
C GLU A 196 0.30 20.51 11.23
N ALA A 197 1.05 21.53 10.81
CA ALA A 197 1.54 21.65 9.44
C ALA A 197 2.70 20.69 9.12
N SER A 198 3.18 19.93 10.11
CA SER A 198 4.27 18.97 9.97
C SER A 198 3.87 17.77 9.09
N PHE A 199 4.86 17.11 8.49
CA PHE A 199 4.66 15.83 7.82
C PHE A 199 4.23 14.74 8.82
N PRO A 200 3.38 13.80 8.40
CA PRO A 200 2.88 12.75 9.29
C PRO A 200 3.93 11.70 9.70
N TYR A 201 5.09 11.67 9.02
CA TYR A 201 6.27 10.88 9.39
C TYR A 201 7.54 11.52 8.83
N LYS A 202 8.69 11.17 9.41
CA LYS A 202 10.03 11.67 9.03
C LYS A 202 10.73 10.68 8.09
N ASP A 203 11.86 11.09 7.52
CA ASP A 203 12.83 10.24 6.82
C ASP A 203 12.40 9.68 5.44
N PHE A 204 11.40 10.29 4.80
CA PHE A 204 11.02 9.99 3.41
C PHE A 204 10.92 11.29 2.59
N PRO A 205 12.04 11.81 2.05
CA PRO A 205 12.05 13.10 1.35
C PRO A 205 11.17 13.14 0.09
N ASN A 206 10.90 11.96 -0.49
CA ASN A 206 10.06 11.80 -1.67
C ASN A 206 8.57 11.63 -1.33
N HIS A 207 8.18 11.81 -0.05
CA HIS A 207 6.79 11.80 0.41
C HIS A 207 6.40 13.20 0.90
N ASN A 208 6.29 14.13 -0.05
CA ASN A 208 6.17 15.57 0.22
C ASN A 208 4.94 16.21 -0.45
N TYR A 209 4.13 15.43 -1.16
CA TYR A 209 2.99 15.92 -1.95
C TYR A 209 1.81 14.96 -1.89
N LEU A 210 0.61 15.50 -1.63
CA LEU A 210 -0.63 14.72 -1.67
C LEU A 210 -1.09 14.62 -3.13
N VAL A 211 -1.07 13.40 -3.67
CA VAL A 211 -1.29 13.13 -5.10
C VAL A 211 -2.75 12.78 -5.39
N HIS A 212 -3.33 11.93 -4.55
CA HIS A 212 -4.69 11.42 -4.70
C HIS A 212 -5.37 11.31 -3.35
N VAL A 213 -6.68 11.50 -3.32
CA VAL A 213 -7.52 11.16 -2.16
C VAL A 213 -8.71 10.36 -2.64
N LEU A 214 -8.80 9.09 -2.23
CA LEU A 214 -9.86 8.18 -2.60
C LEU A 214 -10.75 7.92 -1.38
N LYS A 215 -11.96 8.49 -1.36
CA LYS A 215 -12.94 8.26 -0.30
C LYS A 215 -13.59 6.89 -0.49
N LEU A 216 -13.57 6.05 0.55
CA LEU A 216 -14.25 4.75 0.53
C LEU A 216 -15.74 4.91 0.84
N SER A 217 -16.58 4.09 0.21
CA SER A 217 -18.04 4.02 0.41
C SER A 217 -18.57 2.60 0.25
#